data_AF-A0A7S0W7I1-F1
#
_entry.id   AF-A0A7S0W7I1-F1
#
_cell.length_a   1.000
_cell.length_b   1.000
_cell.length_c   1.000
_cell.angle_alpha   90.00
_cell.angle_beta   90.00
_cell.angle_gamma   90.00
#
_symmetry.space_group_name_H-M   'P 1'
#
loop_
_entity.id
_entity.type
_entity.pdbx_description
1 polymer ?
#
loop_
_entity_poly.entity_id
_entity_poly.type
_entity_poly.pdbx_seq_one_letter_code
_entity_poly.pdbx_strand_id
1 'polypeptide(L)'
;SSNDTFPTAMHIACVEEVVHRLVPALQVLHNALDSKAKEWADIIKIGRTHTQDATPVTLGQEFSGYAQQLANGIERIELTLPKLMELAQGGTAVGTGLASPVG
;
A
#
# COMPACT_ATOMS: atom_id res chain seq x y z
N SER A 1 4.63 30.04 -6.86
CA SER A 1 3.57 30.16 -7.88
C SER A 1 2.46 29.17 -7.54
N SER A 2 1.25 29.31 -8.07
CA SER A 2 0.26 28.22 -7.95
C SER A 2 0.77 26.93 -8.62
N ASN A 3 1.57 27.07 -9.68
CA ASN A 3 2.02 25.97 -10.53
C ASN A 3 3.04 25.04 -9.86
N ASP A 4 3.82 25.52 -8.88
CA ASP A 4 4.73 24.70 -8.08
C ASP A 4 4.19 24.40 -6.68
N THR A 5 3.37 25.29 -6.10
CA THR A 5 2.77 25.09 -4.77
C THR A 5 1.64 24.08 -4.76
N PHE A 6 0.75 24.08 -5.75
CA PHE A 6 -0.37 23.14 -5.77
C PHE A 6 0.08 21.67 -5.94
N PRO A 7 0.93 21.30 -6.91
CA PRO A 7 1.42 19.91 -7.00
C PRO A 7 2.24 19.50 -5.78
N THR A 8 2.97 20.43 -5.15
CA THR A 8 3.65 20.17 -3.86
C THR A 8 2.64 19.81 -2.76
N ALA A 9 1.60 20.61 -2.59
CA ALA A 9 0.55 20.32 -1.60
C ALA A 9 -0.17 18.99 -1.89
N MET A 10 -0.41 18.66 -3.17
CA MET A 10 -0.97 17.38 -3.57
C MET A 10 -0.08 16.21 -3.14
N HIS A 11 1.21 16.27 -3.43
CA HIS A 11 2.18 15.22 -3.07
C HIS A 11 2.25 15.04 -1.55
N ILE A 12 2.33 16.13 -0.79
CA ILE A 12 2.34 16.09 0.68
C ILE A 12 1.07 15.43 1.19
N ALA A 13 -0.11 15.87 0.74
CA ALA A 13 -1.38 15.31 1.20
C ALA A 13 -1.50 13.81 0.90
N CYS A 14 -1.06 13.37 -0.28
CA CYS A 14 -1.07 11.95 -0.64
C CYS A 14 -0.12 11.14 0.24
N VAL A 15 1.10 11.61 0.49
CA VAL A 15 2.07 10.92 1.35
C VAL A 15 1.54 10.82 2.78
N GLU A 16 1.01 11.91 3.33
CA GLU A 16 0.44 11.94 4.69
C GLU A 16 -0.69 10.90 4.85
N GLU A 17 -1.63 10.85 3.92
CA GLU A 17 -2.73 9.90 3.95
C GLU A 17 -2.26 8.44 3.78
N VAL A 18 -1.30 8.21 2.87
CA VAL A 18 -0.77 6.86 2.64
C VAL A 18 -0.02 6.34 3.86
N VAL A 19 0.91 7.14 4.39
CA VAL A 19 1.81 6.74 5.48
C VAL A 19 1.07 6.68 6.82
N HIS A 20 0.20 7.64 7.12
CA HIS A 20 -0.42 7.74 8.44
C HIS A 20 -1.78 7.07 8.56
N ARG A 21 -2.44 6.73 7.45
CA ARG A 21 -3.77 6.10 7.48
C ARG A 21 -3.83 4.80 6.71
N LEU A 22 -3.44 4.78 5.44
CA LEU A 22 -3.63 3.61 4.59
C LEU A 22 -2.73 2.43 4.98
N VAL A 23 -1.41 2.63 5.02
CA VAL A 23 -0.44 1.57 5.34
C VAL A 23 -0.72 0.98 6.74
N PRO A 24 -0.94 1.78 7.80
CA PRO A 24 -1.33 1.25 9.10
C PRO A 24 -2.62 0.43 9.07
N ALA A 25 -3.65 0.87 8.35
CA ALA A 25 -4.92 0.13 8.24
C ALA A 25 -4.74 -1.22 7.51
N LEU A 26 -3.94 -1.24 6.44
CA LEU A 26 -3.60 -2.48 5.73
C LEU A 26 -2.78 -3.42 6.62
N GLN A 27 -1.88 -2.89 7.46
CA GLN A 27 -1.11 -3.70 8.41
C GLN A 27 -2.00 -4.35 9.47
N VAL A 28 -3.01 -3.61 9.98
CA VAL A 28 -4.01 -4.18 10.90
C VAL A 28 -4.76 -5.34 10.24
N LEU A 29 -5.22 -5.17 9.00
CA LEU A 29 -5.92 -6.22 8.27
C LEU A 29 -5.00 -7.43 7.98
N HIS A 30 -3.77 -7.19 7.55
CA HIS A 30 -2.75 -8.22 7.33
C HIS A 30 -2.56 -9.06 8.60
N ASN A 31 -2.33 -8.40 9.74
CA ASN A 31 -2.08 -9.09 11.01
C ASN A 31 -3.29 -9.90 11.47
N ALA A 32 -4.51 -9.40 11.25
CA ALA A 32 -5.72 -10.14 11.56
C ALA A 32 -5.85 -11.40 10.69
N LEU A 33 -5.59 -11.32 9.38
CA LEU A 33 -5.63 -12.47 8.48
C LEU A 33 -4.52 -13.48 8.79
N ASP A 34 -3.29 -13.03 9.04
CA ASP A 34 -2.16 -13.88 9.43
C ASP A 34 -2.41 -14.59 10.76
N SER A 35 -2.98 -13.89 11.74
CA SER A 35 -3.40 -14.50 13.01
C SER A 35 -4.43 -15.61 12.79
N LYS A 36 -5.42 -15.39 11.92
CA LYS A 36 -6.42 -16.41 11.58
C LYS A 36 -5.86 -17.56 10.76
N ALA A 37 -4.91 -17.29 9.87
CA ALA A 37 -4.20 -18.33 9.14
C ALA A 37 -3.51 -19.31 10.10
N LYS A 38 -2.89 -18.80 11.18
CA LYS A 38 -2.25 -19.62 12.23
C LYS A 38 -3.28 -20.36 13.10
N GLU A 39 -4.34 -19.68 13.52
CA GLU A 39 -5.42 -20.27 14.34
C GLU A 39 -6.11 -21.44 13.61
N TRP A 40 -6.20 -21.39 12.28
CA TRP A 40 -6.91 -22.37 11.47
C TRP A 40 -5.98 -23.34 10.71
N ALA A 41 -4.73 -23.45 11.16
CA ALA A 41 -3.73 -24.32 10.53
C ALA A 41 -4.15 -25.79 10.48
N ASP A 42 -4.96 -26.26 11.44
CA ASP A 42 -5.36 -27.67 11.55
C ASP A 42 -6.76 -27.96 10.97
N ILE A 43 -7.50 -26.95 10.51
CA ILE A 43 -8.86 -27.13 9.94
C ILE A 43 -8.73 -27.55 8.48
N ILE A 44 -8.93 -28.85 8.20
CA ILE A 44 -8.95 -29.37 6.82
C ILE A 44 -10.28 -29.03 6.13
N LYS A 45 -10.21 -28.47 4.92
CA LYS A 45 -11.36 -28.18 4.06
C LYS A 45 -11.16 -28.72 2.65
N ILE A 46 -12.24 -28.81 1.88
CA ILE A 46 -12.17 -29.12 0.44
C ILE A 46 -11.63 -27.90 -0.33
N GLY A 47 -10.63 -28.12 -1.19
CA GLY A 47 -10.20 -27.11 -2.14
C GLY A 47 -11.23 -26.94 -3.26
N ARG A 48 -11.22 -25.78 -3.94
CA ARG A 48 -12.04 -25.57 -5.15
C ARG A 48 -11.23 -24.96 -6.28
N THR A 49 -11.25 -25.59 -7.44
CA THR A 49 -10.72 -25.05 -8.70
C THR A 49 -11.84 -25.09 -9.74
N HIS A 50 -11.96 -24.06 -10.59
CA HIS A 50 -13.12 -23.91 -11.47
C HIS A 50 -14.47 -24.02 -10.70
N THR A 51 -14.48 -23.62 -9.42
CA THR A 51 -15.61 -23.78 -8.48
C THR A 51 -16.08 -25.22 -8.21
N GLN A 52 -15.34 -26.23 -8.69
CA GLN A 52 -15.60 -27.65 -8.42
C GLN A 52 -14.69 -28.17 -7.32
N ASP A 53 -15.09 -29.28 -6.68
CA ASP A 53 -14.32 -29.92 -5.62
C ASP A 53 -12.93 -30.38 -6.12
N ALA A 54 -11.91 -30.15 -5.30
CA ALA A 54 -10.52 -30.47 -5.57
C ALA A 54 -9.87 -31.17 -4.36
N THR A 55 -8.55 -31.36 -4.38
CA THR A 55 -7.82 -31.95 -3.26
C THR A 55 -7.90 -31.08 -2.00
N PRO A 56 -7.84 -31.67 -0.79
CA PRO A 56 -7.92 -30.91 0.46
C PRO A 56 -6.79 -29.90 0.65
N VAL A 57 -7.11 -28.85 1.41
CA VAL A 57 -6.18 -27.82 1.89
C VAL A 57 -6.62 -27.41 3.29
N THR A 58 -5.73 -26.87 4.12
CA THR A 58 -6.15 -26.30 5.40
C THR A 58 -6.78 -24.93 5.19
N LEU A 59 -7.75 -24.55 6.03
CA LEU A 59 -8.31 -23.21 6.02
C LEU A 59 -7.22 -22.17 6.34
N GLY A 60 -6.26 -22.53 7.19
CA GLY A 60 -5.08 -21.72 7.45
C GLY A 60 -4.25 -21.42 6.20
N GLN A 61 -3.98 -22.43 5.36
CA GLN A 61 -3.29 -22.24 4.08
C GLN A 61 -4.05 -21.30 3.13
N GLU A 62 -5.38 -21.41 3.04
CA GLU A 62 -6.20 -20.50 2.23
C GLU A 62 -6.06 -19.04 2.72
N PHE A 63 -6.17 -18.83 4.03
CA PHE A 63 -6.04 -17.49 4.63
C PHE A 63 -4.63 -16.93 4.55
N SER A 64 -3.61 -17.79 4.55
CA SER A 64 -2.21 -17.37 4.34
C SER A 64 -2.01 -16.73 2.96
N GLY A 65 -2.76 -17.19 1.94
CA GLY A 65 -2.78 -16.56 0.62
C GLY A 65 -3.32 -15.13 0.67
N TYR A 66 -4.39 -14.89 1.42
CA TYR A 66 -4.97 -13.55 1.58
C TYR A 66 -4.02 -12.60 2.35
N ALA A 67 -3.39 -13.10 3.41
CA ALA A 67 -2.38 -12.34 4.15
C ALA A 67 -1.21 -11.95 3.23
N GLN A 68 -0.69 -12.89 2.43
CA GLN A 68 0.40 -12.61 1.49
C GLN A 68 0.01 -11.56 0.43
N GLN A 69 -1.24 -11.56 -0.05
CA GLN A 69 -1.71 -10.52 -0.97
C GLN A 69 -1.64 -9.11 -0.35
N LEU A 70 -1.96 -8.98 0.94
CA LEU A 70 -1.84 -7.70 1.65
C LEU A 70 -0.39 -7.30 1.89
N ALA A 71 0.47 -8.24 2.28
CA ALA A 71 1.90 -7.97 2.45
C ALA A 71 2.52 -7.42 1.15
N ASN A 72 2.25 -8.09 0.03
CA ASN A 72 2.70 -7.65 -1.29
C ASN A 72 2.05 -6.31 -1.69
N GLY A 73 0.81 -6.06 -1.29
CA GLY A 73 0.10 -4.81 -1.53
C GLY A 73 0.74 -3.62 -0.80
N ILE A 74 1.11 -3.81 0.47
CA ILE A 74 1.81 -2.81 1.29
C ILE A 74 3.17 -2.49 0.66
N GLU A 75 3.96 -3.51 0.32
CA GLU A 75 5.28 -3.33 -0.31
C GLU A 75 5.17 -2.52 -1.62
N ARG A 76 4.18 -2.84 -2.46
CA ARG A 76 3.94 -2.10 -3.71
C ARG A 76 3.65 -0.62 -3.46
N ILE A 77 2.91 -0.29 -2.41
CA ILE A 77 2.61 1.11 -2.07
C ILE A 77 3.90 1.81 -1.60
N GLU A 78 4.64 1.19 -0.70
CA GLU A 78 5.89 1.74 -0.15
C GLU A 78 6.93 2.03 -1.23
N LEU A 79 7.03 1.17 -2.25
CA LEU A 79 7.91 1.38 -3.40
C LEU A 79 7.58 2.63 -4.22
N THR A 80 6.36 3.16 -4.13
CA THR A 80 5.97 4.41 -4.83
C THR A 80 6.32 5.68 -4.05
N LEU A 81 6.49 5.58 -2.73
CA LEU A 81 6.67 6.74 -1.84
C LEU A 81 7.88 7.61 -2.18
N PRO A 82 9.08 7.07 -2.53
CA PRO A 82 10.23 7.90 -2.83
C PRO A 82 9.98 8.92 -3.95
N LYS A 83 9.22 8.54 -4.98
CA LYS A 83 8.87 9.44 -6.09
C LYS A 83 7.78 10.42 -5.75
N LEU A 84 6.87 10.04 -4.85
CA LEU A 84 5.83 10.94 -4.36
C LEU A 84 6.39 12.01 -3.40
N MET A 85 7.51 11.71 -2.72
CA MET A 85 8.21 12.64 -1.83
C MET A 85 9.07 13.67 -2.58
N GLU A 86 9.24 13.55 -3.91
CA GLU A 86 9.87 14.60 -4.73
C GLU A 86 8.87 15.76 -4.90
N LEU A 87 9.26 16.98 -4.51
CA LEU A 87 8.38 18.17 -4.48
C LEU A 87 8.74 19.17 -5.57
N ALA A 88 7.71 19.78 -6.17
CA ALA A 88 7.87 20.76 -7.25
C ALA A 88 8.22 22.18 -6.77
N GLN A 89 8.08 22.45 -5.46
CA GLN A 89 8.24 23.77 -4.86
C GLN A 89 9.60 24.38 -5.19
N GLY A 90 9.61 25.64 -5.60
CA GLY A 90 10.81 26.32 -6.09
C GLY A 90 10.91 26.31 -7.61
N GLY A 91 10.11 25.51 -8.33
CA GLY A 91 10.01 25.54 -9.79
C GLY A 91 9.32 26.80 -10.35
N THR A 92 8.52 27.50 -9.55
CA THR A 92 7.79 28.73 -9.90
C THR A 92 6.82 28.57 -11.10
N ALA A 93 6.71 29.56 -11.99
CA ALA A 93 5.66 29.59 -13.01
C ALA A 93 5.80 28.52 -14.11
N VAL A 94 7.04 28.21 -14.51
CA VAL A 94 7.33 27.33 -15.67
C VAL A 94 8.49 26.35 -15.41
N GLY A 95 8.91 26.17 -14.15
CA GLY A 95 9.96 25.21 -13.77
C GLY A 95 11.39 25.74 -13.78
N THR A 96 11.63 27.01 -14.09
CA THR A 96 12.98 27.61 -14.18
C THR A 96 13.55 28.07 -12.84
N GLY A 97 12.71 28.19 -11.81
CA GLY A 97 13.09 28.79 -10.52
C GLY A 97 13.22 30.32 -10.51
N LEU A 98 12.80 31.00 -11.59
CA LEU A 98 12.83 32.47 -11.65
C LEU A 98 11.96 33.07 -10.53
N ALA A 99 12.51 34.06 -9.82
CA ALA A 99 11.89 34.71 -8.66
C ALA A 99 11.79 33.82 -7.39
N SER A 100 12.53 32.71 -7.33
CA SER A 100 12.86 32.00 -6.08
C SER A 100 14.29 32.35 -5.66
N PRO A 101 14.57 32.68 -4.38
CA PRO A 101 15.93 32.73 -3.87
C PRO A 101 16.67 31.41 -4.08
N VAL A 102 18.00 31.46 -4.11
CA VAL A 102 18.83 30.24 -4.18
C VAL A 102 18.79 29.52 -2.83
N GLY A 103 18.55 28.19 -2.89
CA GLY A 103 18.33 27.33 -1.72
C GLY A 103 16.85 26.96 -1.57
#